data_AF-C9RC69-F1
#
_entry.id   AF-C9RC69-F1
#
_cell.length_a   1.000
_cell.length_b   1.000
_cell.length_c   1.000
_cell.angle_alpha   90.00
_cell.angle_beta   90.00
_cell.angle_gamma   90.00
#
_symmetry.space_group_name_H-M   'P 1'
#
loop_
_entity.id
_entity.type
_entity.pdbx_description
1 polymer ?
#
loop_
_entity_poly.entity_id
_entity_poly.type
_entity_poly.pdbx_seq_one_letter_code
_entity_poly.pdbx_strand_id
1 'polypeptide(L)'
;MATVVDNRGRLVRVPSDRNLKRKIEKYARFQVKLRGVIPIGQYYHPREFRPYKEYYQYRLWLEQQRVQQVREEVWAAKVEALVQKYVRARDSLERYQILLAAWSCGGKQAVEALANMVGACRKRAYKALLSYMRYRNYKRRLRDRVAVLVPPPAPNSARAIRVHEAGEVALESAGGGEVWGQGRSGQTWDAKQRGSK
;
A
#
# COMPACT_ATOMS: atom_id res chain seq x y z
N MET A 1 -14.81 -40.96 -1.74
CA MET A 1 -14.21 -39.61 -1.55
C MET A 1 -12.84 -39.62 -2.22
N ALA A 2 -12.46 -38.53 -2.87
CA ALA A 2 -11.11 -38.39 -3.44
C ALA A 2 -10.24 -37.53 -2.52
N THR A 3 -8.95 -37.77 -2.50
CA THR A 3 -7.95 -36.96 -1.79
C THR A 3 -7.02 -36.29 -2.79
N VAL A 4 -6.57 -35.08 -2.47
CA VAL A 4 -5.51 -34.38 -3.21
C VAL A 4 -4.47 -33.88 -2.22
N VAL A 5 -3.22 -33.74 -2.68
CA VAL A 5 -2.15 -33.17 -1.87
C VAL A 5 -2.21 -31.64 -2.00
N ASP A 6 -2.24 -30.92 -0.89
CA ASP A 6 -2.19 -29.47 -0.87
C ASP A 6 -0.76 -28.93 -1.05
N ASN A 7 -0.61 -27.60 -1.01
CA ASN A 7 0.68 -26.93 -1.11
C ASN A 7 1.62 -27.14 0.09
N ARG A 8 1.15 -27.81 1.15
CA ARG A 8 1.92 -28.15 2.35
C ARG A 8 2.22 -29.65 2.41
N GLY A 9 1.96 -30.39 1.34
CA GLY A 9 2.15 -31.84 1.29
C GLY A 9 1.09 -32.63 2.08
N ARG A 10 0.00 -32.00 2.52
CA ARG A 10 -1.04 -32.65 3.32
C ARG A 10 -2.16 -33.18 2.44
N LEU A 11 -2.73 -34.32 2.84
CA LEU A 11 -3.89 -34.88 2.17
C LEU A 11 -5.15 -34.07 2.54
N VAL A 12 -5.80 -33.53 1.51
CA VAL A 12 -7.02 -32.74 1.60
C VAL A 12 -8.19 -33.51 1.02
N ARG A 13 -9.32 -33.50 1.74
CA ARG A 13 -10.56 -34.15 1.32
C ARG A 13 -11.23 -33.37 0.21
N VAL A 14 -11.58 -34.06 -0.87
CA VAL A 14 -12.26 -33.46 -2.03
C VAL A 14 -13.67 -34.02 -2.14
N PRO A 15 -14.68 -33.18 -2.47
CA PRO A 15 -16.02 -33.67 -2.77
C PRO A 15 -15.99 -34.76 -3.84
N SER A 16 -16.85 -35.78 -3.73
CA SER A 16 -17.01 -36.76 -4.82
C SER A 16 -17.77 -36.15 -6.01
N ASP A 17 -18.74 -35.26 -5.73
CA ASP A 17 -19.56 -34.61 -6.74
C ASP A 17 -18.78 -33.57 -7.57
N ARG A 18 -18.83 -33.74 -8.90
CA ARG A 18 -18.18 -32.86 -9.88
C ARG A 18 -18.80 -31.47 -9.91
N ASN A 19 -20.12 -31.35 -9.70
CA ASN A 19 -20.81 -30.07 -9.72
C ASN A 19 -20.41 -29.22 -8.51
N LEU A 20 -20.35 -29.83 -7.33
CA LEU A 20 -19.85 -29.15 -6.14
C LEU A 20 -18.38 -28.70 -6.27
N LYS A 21 -17.50 -29.53 -6.84
CA LYS A 21 -16.10 -29.12 -7.14
C LYS A 21 -16.06 -27.86 -8.01
N ARG A 22 -16.84 -27.84 -9.10
CA ARG A 22 -16.93 -26.69 -10.01
C ARG A 22 -17.47 -25.45 -9.30
N LYS A 23 -18.45 -25.60 -8.41
CA LYS A 23 -19.01 -24.50 -7.61
C LYS A 23 -17.96 -23.89 -6.69
N ILE A 24 -17.20 -24.72 -5.96
CA ILE A 24 -16.09 -24.30 -5.09
C ILE A 24 -15.02 -23.56 -5.91
N GLU A 25 -14.62 -24.11 -7.05
CA GLU A 25 -13.63 -23.50 -7.95
C GLU A 25 -14.07 -22.14 -8.47
N LYS A 26 -15.31 -22.04 -8.99
CA LYS A 26 -15.88 -20.76 -9.46
C LYS A 26 -15.93 -19.73 -8.33
N TYR A 27 -16.30 -20.15 -7.13
CA TYR A 27 -16.39 -19.25 -5.98
C TYR A 27 -15.00 -18.78 -5.53
N ALA A 28 -14.00 -19.66 -5.50
CA ALA A 28 -12.62 -19.29 -5.18
C ALA A 28 -12.08 -18.24 -6.18
N ARG A 29 -12.29 -18.47 -7.48
CA ARG A 29 -11.96 -17.50 -8.53
C ARG A 29 -12.64 -16.15 -8.32
N PHE A 30 -13.94 -16.17 -8.03
CA PHE A 30 -14.71 -14.96 -7.77
C PHE A 30 -14.15 -14.18 -6.58
N GLN A 31 -13.82 -14.85 -5.48
CA GLN A 31 -13.27 -14.21 -4.28
C GLN A 31 -11.90 -13.56 -4.52
N VAL A 32 -10.99 -14.26 -5.21
CA VAL A 32 -9.69 -13.70 -5.59
C VAL A 32 -9.86 -12.52 -6.55
N LYS A 33 -10.77 -12.61 -7.53
CA LYS A 33 -11.07 -11.50 -8.45
C LYS A 33 -11.61 -10.27 -7.72
N LEU A 34 -12.51 -10.48 -6.75
CA LEU A 34 -13.17 -9.40 -6.02
C LEU A 34 -12.22 -8.70 -5.02
N ARG A 35 -11.40 -9.47 -4.30
CA ARG A 35 -10.60 -8.96 -3.18
C ARG A 35 -9.11 -8.83 -3.49
N GLY A 36 -8.65 -9.34 -4.63
CA GLY A 36 -7.25 -9.29 -5.04
C GLY A 36 -6.38 -10.27 -4.25
N VAL A 37 -5.15 -9.87 -3.93
CA VAL A 37 -4.17 -10.70 -3.22
C VAL A 37 -4.21 -10.34 -1.73
N ILE A 38 -5.06 -11.01 -0.97
CA ILE A 38 -5.10 -10.94 0.50
C ILE A 38 -4.75 -12.31 1.12
N PRO A 39 -4.35 -12.37 2.41
CA PRO A 39 -4.05 -13.64 3.07
C PRO A 39 -5.24 -14.61 3.04
N ILE A 40 -4.98 -15.90 2.79
CA ILE A 40 -6.02 -16.94 2.62
C ILE A 40 -7.00 -16.98 3.81
N GLY A 41 -6.51 -16.78 5.04
CA GLY A 41 -7.34 -16.79 6.24
C GLY A 41 -8.34 -15.63 6.35
N GLN A 42 -8.18 -14.58 5.55
CA GLN A 42 -9.05 -13.39 5.57
C GLN A 42 -10.20 -13.47 4.55
N TYR A 43 -10.23 -14.49 3.70
CA TYR A 43 -11.35 -14.69 2.79
C TYR A 43 -12.58 -15.20 3.52
N TYR A 44 -13.74 -14.73 3.06
CA TYR A 44 -15.01 -15.28 3.51
C TYR A 44 -15.14 -16.73 3.06
N HIS A 45 -15.53 -17.60 3.98
CA HIS A 45 -15.83 -19.01 3.72
C HIS A 45 -17.34 -19.26 3.80
N PRO A 46 -18.00 -19.57 2.68
CA PRO A 46 -19.43 -19.89 2.67
C PRO A 46 -19.77 -21.08 3.57
N ARG A 47 -20.94 -21.03 4.21
CA ARG A 47 -21.43 -22.13 5.07
C ARG A 47 -21.51 -23.46 4.30
N GLU A 48 -21.93 -23.41 3.04
CA GLU A 48 -22.04 -24.58 2.14
C GLU A 48 -20.70 -25.29 1.85
N PHE A 49 -19.57 -24.61 2.00
CA PHE A 49 -18.24 -25.20 1.76
C PHE A 49 -17.52 -25.55 3.06
N ARG A 50 -18.11 -25.33 4.24
CA ARG A 50 -17.50 -25.69 5.54
C ARG A 50 -17.02 -27.15 5.62
N PRO A 51 -17.76 -28.16 5.12
CA PRO A 51 -17.28 -29.53 5.10
C PRO A 51 -16.06 -29.77 4.19
N TYR A 52 -15.78 -28.83 3.28
CA TYR A 52 -14.69 -28.89 2.29
C TYR A 52 -13.75 -27.68 2.43
N LYS A 53 -13.59 -27.19 3.66
CA LYS A 53 -12.86 -25.96 3.96
C LYS A 53 -11.42 -26.03 3.45
N GLU A 54 -10.74 -27.14 3.68
CA GLU A 54 -9.36 -27.36 3.28
C GLU A 54 -9.24 -27.34 1.75
N TYR A 55 -10.17 -27.98 1.04
CA TYR A 55 -10.19 -27.98 -0.42
C TYR A 55 -10.45 -26.60 -1.00
N TYR A 56 -11.38 -25.85 -0.41
CA TYR A 56 -11.63 -24.46 -0.80
C TYR A 56 -10.40 -23.57 -0.57
N GLN A 57 -9.72 -23.71 0.57
CA GLN A 57 -8.47 -22.98 0.86
C GLN A 57 -7.37 -23.34 -0.14
N TYR A 58 -7.25 -24.61 -0.51
CA TYR A 58 -6.33 -25.06 -1.55
C TYR A 58 -6.66 -24.44 -2.92
N ARG A 59 -7.95 -24.41 -3.31
CA ARG A 59 -8.39 -23.77 -4.56
C ARG A 59 -8.15 -22.26 -4.56
N LEU A 60 -8.38 -21.59 -3.43
CA LEU A 60 -8.05 -20.16 -3.27
C LEU A 60 -6.55 -19.90 -3.43
N TRP A 61 -5.72 -20.74 -2.81
CA TRP A 61 -4.26 -20.63 -2.93
C TRP A 61 -3.80 -20.76 -4.38
N LEU A 62 -4.29 -21.74 -5.12
CA LEU A 62 -3.95 -21.92 -6.55
C LEU A 62 -4.28 -20.69 -7.38
N GLU A 63 -5.49 -20.14 -7.21
CA GLU A 63 -5.91 -18.94 -7.96
C GLU A 63 -5.12 -17.70 -7.53
N GLN A 64 -4.73 -17.60 -6.25
CA GLN A 64 -3.85 -16.53 -5.77
C GLN A 64 -2.46 -16.61 -6.45
N GLN A 65 -1.85 -17.79 -6.54
CA GLN A 65 -0.57 -17.98 -7.23
C GLN A 65 -0.67 -17.58 -8.70
N ARG A 66 -1.73 -18.01 -9.39
CA ARG A 66 -1.97 -17.63 -10.79
C ARG A 66 -2.07 -16.12 -10.97
N VAL A 67 -2.84 -15.44 -10.12
CA VAL A 67 -2.96 -13.97 -10.18
C VAL A 67 -1.63 -13.29 -9.90
N GLN A 68 -0.83 -13.84 -8.99
CA GLN A 68 0.48 -13.30 -8.67
C GLN A 68 1.47 -13.47 -9.83
N GLN A 69 1.52 -14.63 -10.47
CA GLN A 69 2.33 -14.87 -11.68
C GLN A 69 1.97 -13.91 -12.81
N VAL A 70 0.68 -13.76 -13.13
CA VAL A 70 0.23 -12.81 -14.16
C VAL A 70 0.64 -11.37 -13.83
N ARG A 71 0.58 -10.99 -12.54
CA ARG A 71 1.05 -9.66 -12.10
C ARG A 71 2.54 -9.48 -12.27
N GLU A 72 3.33 -10.51 -11.96
CA GLU A 72 4.79 -10.51 -12.13
C GLU A 72 5.19 -10.43 -13.61
N GLU A 73 4.51 -11.16 -14.50
CA GLU A 73 4.70 -11.08 -15.96
C GLU A 73 4.37 -9.69 -16.51
N VAL A 74 3.20 -9.15 -16.13
CA VAL A 74 2.79 -7.79 -16.54
C VAL A 74 3.73 -6.73 -15.99
N TRP A 75 4.23 -6.93 -14.76
CA TRP A 75 5.24 -6.07 -14.16
C TRP A 75 6.55 -6.13 -14.95
N ALA A 76 7.08 -7.31 -15.22
CA ALA A 76 8.31 -7.51 -15.98
C ALA A 76 8.24 -6.86 -17.38
N ALA A 77 7.10 -6.96 -18.07
CA ALA A 77 6.91 -6.33 -19.38
C ALA A 77 6.84 -4.79 -19.34
N LYS A 78 6.44 -4.19 -18.20
CA LYS A 78 6.17 -2.75 -18.09
C LYS A 78 7.18 -1.98 -17.27
N VAL A 79 8.01 -2.68 -16.50
CA VAL A 79 8.87 -2.08 -15.47
C VAL A 79 9.84 -1.06 -16.08
N GLU A 80 10.48 -1.39 -17.19
CA GLU A 80 11.44 -0.49 -17.87
C GLU A 80 10.76 0.80 -18.33
N ALA A 81 9.58 0.70 -18.93
CA ALA A 81 8.81 1.86 -19.37
C ALA A 81 8.38 2.74 -18.19
N LEU A 82 8.01 2.14 -17.06
CA LEU A 82 7.66 2.89 -15.85
C LEU A 82 8.88 3.58 -15.23
N VAL A 83 10.04 2.92 -15.20
CA VAL A 83 11.32 3.50 -14.75
C VAL A 83 11.67 4.73 -15.59
N GLN A 84 11.66 4.61 -16.92
CA GLN A 84 11.97 5.71 -17.82
C GLN A 84 11.01 6.90 -17.64
N LYS A 85 9.69 6.62 -17.52
CA LYS A 85 8.70 7.66 -17.24
C LYS A 85 8.95 8.32 -15.88
N TYR A 86 9.30 7.56 -14.85
CA TYR A 86 9.54 8.10 -13.51
C TYR A 86 10.74 9.05 -13.47
N VAL A 87 11.82 8.69 -14.18
CA VAL A 87 13.02 9.52 -14.30
C VAL A 87 12.74 10.80 -15.09
N ARG A 88 11.90 10.73 -16.13
CA ARG A 88 11.54 11.89 -16.97
C ARG A 88 10.46 12.79 -16.38
N ALA A 89 9.76 12.33 -15.35
CA ALA A 89 8.65 13.06 -14.74
C ALA A 89 9.13 14.39 -14.14
N ARG A 90 8.47 15.49 -14.51
CA ARG A 90 8.89 16.84 -14.14
C ARG A 90 8.36 17.23 -12.76
N ASP A 91 7.13 16.83 -12.46
CA ASP A 91 6.43 17.23 -11.26
C ASP A 91 6.13 16.06 -10.29
N SER A 92 5.62 16.41 -9.11
CA SER A 92 5.24 15.43 -8.08
C SER A 92 3.97 14.66 -8.45
N LEU A 93 3.10 15.23 -9.28
CA LEU A 93 1.84 14.62 -9.69
C LEU A 93 2.06 13.49 -10.70
N GLU A 94 2.89 13.70 -11.73
CA GLU A 94 3.31 12.69 -12.70
C GLU A 94 4.01 11.53 -11.99
N ARG A 95 4.96 11.83 -11.09
CA ARG A 95 5.64 10.78 -10.29
C ARG A 95 4.63 9.97 -9.48
N TYR A 96 3.62 10.62 -8.88
CA TYR A 96 2.55 9.91 -8.18
C TYR A 96 1.74 9.03 -9.13
N GLN A 97 1.35 9.50 -10.32
CA GLN A 97 0.60 8.70 -11.29
C GLN A 97 1.38 7.45 -11.71
N ILE A 98 2.70 7.56 -11.83
CA ILE A 98 3.58 6.43 -12.16
C ILE A 98 3.69 5.45 -10.98
N LEU A 99 3.81 5.94 -9.74
CA LEU A 99 3.73 5.08 -8.55
C LEU A 99 2.37 4.37 -8.44
N LEU A 100 1.29 5.05 -8.82
CA LEU A 100 -0.04 4.46 -8.85
C LEU A 100 -0.14 3.37 -9.93
N ALA A 101 0.45 3.58 -11.11
CA ALA A 101 0.51 2.56 -12.15
C ALA A 101 1.31 1.33 -11.70
N ALA A 102 2.45 1.54 -11.02
CA ALA A 102 3.22 0.45 -10.42
C ALA A 102 2.40 -0.30 -9.36
N TRP A 103 1.68 0.42 -8.50
CA TRP A 103 0.76 -0.18 -7.52
C TRP A 103 -0.33 -1.02 -8.18
N SER A 104 -0.89 -0.58 -9.31
CA SER A 104 -1.88 -1.37 -10.05
C SER A 104 -1.31 -2.67 -10.65
N CYS A 105 -0.02 -2.70 -10.96
CA CYS A 105 0.63 -3.89 -11.52
C CYS A 105 0.96 -4.93 -10.44
N GLY A 106 1.55 -4.53 -9.32
CA GLY A 106 2.03 -5.48 -8.30
C GLY A 106 1.90 -5.00 -6.85
N GLY A 107 1.07 -3.99 -6.60
CA GLY A 107 0.84 -3.46 -5.26
C GLY A 107 2.09 -2.85 -4.63
N LYS A 108 2.26 -3.05 -3.32
CA LYS A 108 3.37 -2.46 -2.54
C LYS A 108 4.73 -2.88 -3.07
N GLN A 109 4.88 -4.15 -3.42
CA GLN A 109 6.16 -4.71 -3.87
C GLN A 109 6.62 -4.06 -5.17
N ALA A 110 5.71 -3.84 -6.13
CA ALA A 110 6.03 -3.14 -7.38
C ALA A 110 6.45 -1.68 -7.16
N VAL A 111 5.83 -0.98 -6.21
CA VAL A 111 6.19 0.41 -5.86
C VAL A 111 7.58 0.48 -5.22
N GLU A 112 7.89 -0.44 -4.31
CA GLU A 112 9.20 -0.52 -3.68
C GLU A 112 10.29 -0.95 -4.68
N ALA A 113 9.97 -1.86 -5.61
CA ALA A 113 10.85 -2.24 -6.70
C ALA A 113 11.14 -1.04 -7.63
N LEU A 114 10.11 -0.31 -8.06
CA LEU A 114 10.26 0.90 -8.85
C LEU A 114 11.20 1.90 -8.18
N ALA A 115 10.95 2.17 -6.90
CA ALA A 115 11.76 3.10 -6.11
C ALA A 115 13.23 2.67 -6.03
N ASN A 116 13.50 1.38 -5.85
CA ASN A 116 14.87 0.86 -5.87
C ASN A 116 15.55 1.07 -7.22
N MET A 117 14.87 0.76 -8.34
CA MET A 117 15.45 0.89 -9.68
C MET A 117 15.77 2.33 -10.07
N VAL A 118 14.99 3.30 -9.59
CA VAL A 118 15.25 4.73 -9.82
C VAL A 118 16.15 5.37 -8.76
N GLY A 119 16.74 4.58 -7.85
CA GLY A 119 17.63 5.09 -6.80
C GLY A 119 16.93 5.99 -5.77
N ALA A 120 15.65 5.74 -5.48
CA ALA A 120 14.84 6.52 -4.54
C ALA A 120 14.53 5.73 -3.25
N CYS A 121 14.20 6.46 -2.18
CA CYS A 121 13.85 5.83 -0.90
C CYS A 121 12.50 5.08 -0.97
N ARG A 122 12.54 3.74 -0.87
CA ARG A 122 11.37 2.83 -0.84
C ARG A 122 10.26 3.30 0.09
N LYS A 123 10.61 3.59 1.36
CA LYS A 123 9.65 4.00 2.39
C LYS A 123 8.96 5.32 2.02
N ARG A 124 9.70 6.28 1.46
CA ARG A 124 9.17 7.60 1.05
C ARG A 124 8.26 7.47 -0.17
N ALA A 125 8.65 6.69 -1.17
CA ALA A 125 7.82 6.41 -2.35
C ALA A 125 6.47 5.80 -1.96
N TYR A 126 6.48 4.79 -1.08
CA TYR A 126 5.24 4.18 -0.61
C TYR A 126 4.40 5.14 0.25
N LYS A 127 5.03 5.91 1.14
CA LYS A 127 4.34 6.93 1.96
C LYS A 127 3.69 8.01 1.09
N ALA A 128 4.38 8.45 0.02
CA ALA A 128 3.87 9.41 -0.96
C ALA A 128 2.68 8.85 -1.74
N LEU A 129 2.72 7.59 -2.18
CA LEU A 129 1.56 6.97 -2.80
C LEU A 129 0.33 6.99 -1.87
N LEU A 130 0.51 6.58 -0.61
CA LEU A 130 -0.57 6.53 0.37
C LEU A 130 -1.09 7.92 0.77
N SER A 131 -0.25 8.97 0.82
CA SER A 131 -0.69 10.34 1.11
C SER A 131 -1.57 10.86 -0.03
N TYR A 132 -1.17 10.66 -1.28
CA TYR A 132 -1.96 11.08 -2.44
C TYR A 132 -3.27 10.29 -2.58
N MET A 133 -3.26 8.98 -2.33
CA MET A 133 -4.50 8.18 -2.32
C MET A 133 -5.47 8.66 -1.22
N ARG A 134 -4.95 8.95 -0.03
CA ARG A 134 -5.75 9.55 1.06
C ARG A 134 -6.29 10.90 0.67
N TYR A 135 -5.46 11.80 0.16
CA TYR A 135 -5.89 13.11 -0.31
C TYR A 135 -7.00 13.02 -1.36
N ARG A 136 -6.88 12.12 -2.36
CA ARG A 136 -7.92 11.91 -3.37
C ARG A 136 -9.24 11.41 -2.77
N ASN A 137 -9.17 10.55 -1.76
CA ASN A 137 -10.34 10.07 -1.03
C ASN A 137 -10.95 11.14 -0.10
N TYR A 138 -10.12 11.98 0.53
CA TYR A 138 -10.56 13.10 1.38
C TYR A 138 -11.19 14.23 0.56
N LYS A 139 -10.59 14.61 -0.57
CA LYS A 139 -11.16 15.57 -1.52
C LYS A 139 -12.54 15.13 -2.03
N ARG A 140 -12.74 13.82 -2.23
CA ARG A 140 -14.05 13.24 -2.54
C ARG A 140 -15.06 13.30 -1.39
N ARG A 141 -14.62 13.45 -0.14
CA ARG A 141 -15.45 13.33 1.08
C ARG A 141 -15.69 14.67 1.80
N LEU A 142 -15.46 15.81 1.14
CA LEU A 142 -15.91 17.14 1.57
C LEU A 142 -15.57 17.48 3.04
N ARG A 143 -14.28 17.53 3.41
CA ARG A 143 -13.88 18.16 4.68
C ARG A 143 -12.62 18.99 4.54
N ASP A 144 -12.68 20.20 5.09
CA ASP A 144 -11.74 21.32 5.07
C ASP A 144 -10.40 21.06 5.81
N ARG A 145 -9.86 19.84 5.74
CA ARG A 145 -8.54 19.52 6.29
C ARG A 145 -7.56 19.33 5.14
N VAL A 146 -6.57 20.22 5.05
CA VAL A 146 -5.44 20.10 4.14
C VAL A 146 -4.67 18.83 4.53
N ALA A 147 -4.89 17.73 3.80
CA ALA A 147 -4.10 16.52 4.04
C ALA A 147 -2.68 16.77 3.53
N VAL A 148 -1.69 16.69 4.44
CA VAL A 148 -0.27 16.88 4.09
C VAL A 148 0.13 15.86 3.03
N LEU A 149 0.43 16.38 1.83
CA LEU A 149 0.89 15.58 0.71
C LEU A 149 2.40 15.39 0.83
N VAL A 150 2.81 14.15 1.14
CA VAL A 150 4.22 13.77 0.99
C VAL A 150 4.54 13.65 -0.50
N PRO A 151 5.46 14.46 -1.05
CA PRO A 151 5.80 14.38 -2.47
C PRO A 151 6.56 13.07 -2.77
N PRO A 152 6.34 12.45 -3.94
CA PRO A 152 7.16 11.35 -4.42
C PRO A 152 8.64 11.74 -4.47
N PRO A 153 9.56 10.86 -4.04
CA PRO A 153 10.99 11.14 -4.04
C PRO A 153 11.49 11.34 -5.48
N ALA A 154 12.46 12.25 -5.64
CA ALA A 154 13.17 12.41 -6.89
C ALA A 154 14.01 11.14 -7.19
N PRO A 155 14.28 10.83 -8.48
CA PRO A 155 15.23 9.78 -8.82
C PRO A 155 16.60 10.08 -8.21
N ASN A 156 17.34 9.04 -7.84
CA ASN A 156 18.65 9.10 -7.18
C ASN A 156 18.67 9.90 -5.85
N SER A 157 17.51 10.16 -5.26
CA SER A 157 17.41 10.87 -3.98
C SER A 157 17.62 9.95 -2.76
N ALA A 158 18.16 8.74 -2.95
CA ALA A 158 18.52 7.82 -1.88
C ALA A 158 19.74 8.33 -1.09
N ARG A 159 19.68 9.54 -0.56
CA ARG A 159 20.55 9.97 0.53
C ARG A 159 20.04 9.32 1.83
N ALA A 160 20.98 8.79 2.62
CA ALA A 160 20.72 8.34 3.98
C ALA A 160 20.26 9.55 4.82
N ILE A 161 19.00 9.55 5.27
CA ILE A 161 18.45 10.67 6.03
C ILE A 161 19.01 10.61 7.45
N ARG A 162 19.87 11.58 7.80
CA ARG A 162 20.16 11.95 9.19
C ARG A 162 18.86 12.47 9.81
N VAL A 163 18.62 12.10 11.06
CA VAL A 163 17.40 12.39 11.85
C VAL A 163 16.93 13.86 11.78
N HIS A 164 17.84 14.79 11.47
CA HIS A 164 17.58 16.23 11.34
C HIS A 164 16.69 16.64 10.15
N GLU A 165 16.84 16.06 8.95
CA GLU A 165 16.01 16.43 7.77
C GLU A 165 14.55 15.93 7.91
N ALA A 166 14.31 14.91 8.74
CA ALA A 166 12.97 14.50 9.13
C ALA A 166 12.29 15.53 10.06
N GLY A 167 13.09 16.33 10.78
CA GLY A 167 12.63 17.40 11.66
C GLY A 167 12.25 18.67 10.90
N GLU A 168 13.01 19.08 9.88
CA GLU A 168 12.69 20.27 9.08
C GLU A 168 11.37 20.13 8.31
N VAL A 169 11.12 18.95 7.72
CA VAL A 169 9.84 18.65 7.05
C VAL A 169 8.68 18.57 8.05
N ALA A 170 8.94 18.23 9.32
CA ALA A 170 7.92 18.23 10.37
C ALA A 170 7.62 19.64 10.90
N LEU A 171 8.63 20.52 10.95
CA LEU A 171 8.52 21.94 11.34
C LEU A 171 7.80 22.78 10.29
N GLU A 172 8.10 22.61 8.99
CA GLU A 172 7.31 23.22 7.90
C GLU A 172 5.85 22.73 7.91
N SER A 173 5.63 21.49 8.36
CA SER A 173 4.29 20.89 8.45
C SER A 173 3.50 21.29 9.70
N ALA A 174 4.11 21.99 10.67
CA ALA A 174 3.51 22.33 11.96
C ALA A 174 2.90 23.74 12.02
N GLY A 175 3.01 24.55 10.95
CA GLY A 175 2.38 25.86 10.87
C GLY A 175 3.33 26.99 11.24
N GLY A 176 3.88 27.64 10.21
CA GLY A 176 4.55 28.93 10.30
C GLY A 176 4.25 29.67 9.01
N GLY A 177 3.08 30.30 8.95
CA GLY A 177 2.83 31.36 8.00
C GLY A 177 3.86 32.48 8.20
N GLU A 178 4.09 33.22 7.12
CA GLU A 178 4.91 34.42 7.08
C GLU A 178 4.73 35.27 8.34
N VAL A 179 5.83 35.59 9.03
CA VAL A 179 5.86 36.74 9.95
C VAL A 179 6.71 37.80 9.29
N TRP A 180 6.03 38.60 8.47
CA TRP A 180 6.31 40.04 8.43
C TRP A 180 5.96 40.62 9.80
N GLY A 181 6.88 41.39 10.40
CA GLY A 181 6.56 42.29 11.50
C GLY A 181 7.39 42.12 12.77
N GLN A 182 8.43 42.95 12.90
CA GLN A 182 9.03 43.35 14.18
C GLN A 182 7.96 43.91 15.14
N GLY A 183 8.06 43.62 16.43
CA GLY A 183 7.30 44.36 17.45
C GLY A 183 7.26 43.74 18.85
N ARG A 184 8.29 44.06 19.64
CA ARG A 184 8.32 44.22 21.12
C ARG A 184 7.21 43.60 22.00
N SER A 185 7.67 42.76 22.92
CA SER A 185 7.53 42.79 24.40
C SER A 185 7.35 41.36 24.90
N GLY A 186 8.25 40.72 25.63
CA GLY A 186 9.02 41.25 26.75
C GLY A 186 8.31 40.89 28.04
N GLN A 187 8.74 39.79 28.68
CA GLN A 187 8.70 39.43 30.11
C GLN A 187 8.45 37.91 30.27
N THR A 188 9.45 37.05 30.45
CA THR A 188 10.33 36.79 31.61
C THR A 188 9.66 36.12 32.81
N TRP A 189 10.09 34.88 33.04
CA TRP A 189 10.57 34.31 34.31
C TRP A 189 9.62 34.15 35.51
N ASP A 190 9.52 32.88 35.93
CA ASP A 190 9.66 32.36 37.29
C ASP A 190 8.57 32.51 38.37
N ALA A 191 8.29 31.33 38.95
CA ALA A 191 8.37 31.02 40.37
C ALA A 191 7.10 31.03 41.26
N LYS A 192 6.98 29.87 41.92
CA LYS A 192 6.75 29.66 43.37
C LYS A 192 5.32 29.70 43.94
N GLN A 193 5.03 28.56 44.59
CA GLN A 193 4.47 28.40 45.96
C GLN A 193 2.97 28.65 46.13
N ARG A 194 2.20 27.61 46.52
CA ARG A 194 1.86 27.24 47.91
C ARG A 194 1.32 28.41 48.74
N GLY A 195 0.09 28.26 49.23
CA GLY A 195 -0.30 28.71 50.58
C GLY A 195 -1.51 29.64 50.67
N SER A 196 -2.58 29.10 51.26
CA SER A 196 -3.59 29.72 52.14
C SER A 196 -4.04 31.18 51.93
N LYS A 197 -5.35 31.35 51.79
CA LYS A 197 -6.25 31.63 52.93
C LYS A 197 -7.64 31.08 52.66
#